data_AF-A0A9D1IPF8-F1
#
_entry.id   AF-A0A9D1IPF8-F1
#
_cell.length_a   1.000
_cell.length_b   1.000
_cell.length_c   1.000
_cell.angle_alpha   90.00
_cell.angle_beta   90.00
_cell.angle_gamma   90.00
#
_symmetry.space_group_name_H-M   'P 1'
#
loop_
_entity.id
_entity.type
_entity.pdbx_description
1 polymer ?
#
loop_
_entity_poly.entity_id
_entity_poly.type
_entity_poly.pdbx_seq_one_letter_code
_entity_poly.pdbx_strand_id
1 'polypeptide(L)' 'MCIIKSEVDKMVDARKVANKIVNEREKAIRYHDTVKPCMDVIRYHIDKLELMVDNEMWPLPKYRELLFIR' A
#
# COMPACT_ATOMS: atom_id res chain seq x y z
N MET A 1 -10.35 -14.72 5.37
CA MET A 1 -8.95 -14.20 5.40
C MET A 1 -8.96 -12.74 4.99
N CYS A 2 -8.33 -11.86 5.77
CA CYS A 2 -8.35 -10.40 5.51
C CYS A 2 -7.56 -10.07 4.23
N ILE A 3 -8.22 -9.49 3.22
CA ILE A 3 -7.65 -9.16 1.90
C ILE A 3 -6.38 -8.31 2.03
N ILE A 4 -6.37 -7.36 2.97
CA ILE A 4 -5.21 -6.50 3.24
C ILE A 4 -3.97 -7.33 3.63
N LYS A 5 -4.11 -8.33 4.51
CA LYS A 5 -2.98 -9.17 4.91
C LYS A 5 -2.42 -9.95 3.72
N SER A 6 -3.29 -10.55 2.91
CA SER A 6 -2.84 -11.30 1.73
C SER A 6 -2.13 -10.43 0.69
N GLU A 7 -2.59 -9.19 0.48
CA GLU A 7 -1.93 -8.28 -0.46
C GLU A 7 -0.60 -7.75 0.09
N VAL A 8 -0.48 -7.55 1.40
CA VAL A 8 0.80 -7.22 2.05
C VAL A 8 1.80 -8.36 1.88
N ASP A 9 1.38 -9.61 2.12
CA ASP A 9 2.26 -10.77 1.95
C ASP A 9 2.75 -10.91 0.51
N LYS A 10 1.84 -10.79 -0.48
CA LYS A 10 2.19 -10.75 -1.91
C LYS A 10 3.17 -9.63 -2.25
N MET A 11 2.94 -8.42 -1.73
CA MET A 11 3.80 -7.27 -1.94
C MET A 11 5.22 -7.52 -1.38
N VAL A 12 5.31 -8.12 -0.20
CA VAL A 12 6.59 -8.46 0.44
C VAL A 12 7.37 -9.48 -0.40
N ASP A 13 6.70 -10.51 -0.92
CA ASP A 13 7.34 -11.51 -1.78
C ASP A 13 7.76 -10.93 -3.13
N ALA A 14 6.91 -10.11 -3.76
CA ALA A 14 7.26 -9.38 -4.97
C ALA A 14 8.50 -8.49 -4.77
N ARG A 15 8.59 -7.82 -3.62
CA ARG A 15 9.76 -7.00 -3.24
C ARG A 15 11.02 -7.83 -3.08
N LYS A 16 10.94 -9.01 -2.46
CA LYS A 16 12.09 -9.94 -2.34
C LYS A 16 12.62 -10.35 -3.71
N VAL A 17 11.73 -10.61 -4.67
CA VAL A 17 12.11 -10.97 -6.04
C VAL A 17 12.73 -9.77 -6.75
N ALA A 18 12.12 -8.59 -6.67
CA ALA A 18 12.62 -7.38 -7.32
C ALA A 18 14.00 -6.94 -6.79
N ASN A 19 14.27 -7.15 -5.49
CA ASN A 19 15.56 -6.81 -4.89
C ASN A 19 16.73 -7.68 -5.36
N LYS A 20 16.48 -8.88 -5.86
CA LYS A 20 17.51 -9.77 -6.42
C LYS A 20 18.00 -9.33 -7.80
N ILE A 21 17.28 -8.41 -8.46
CA ILE A 21 17.64 -7.91 -9.78
C ILE A 21 18.83 -6.94 -9.63
N VAL A 22 19.90 -7.19 -10.38
CA VAL A 22 21.12 -6.37 -10.34
C VAL A 22 20.95 -5.12 -11.20
N ASN A 23 20.27 -5.23 -12.35
CA ASN A 23 20.01 -4.12 -13.24
C ASN A 23 18.95 -3.16 -12.65
N GLU A 24 19.33 -1.90 -12.47
CA GLU A 24 18.49 -0.87 -11.86
C GLU A 24 17.23 -0.57 -12.68
N ARG A 25 17.33 -0.62 -14.02
CA ARG A 25 16.18 -0.36 -14.91
C ARG A 25 15.14 -1.46 -14.79
N GLU A 26 15.58 -2.71 -14.84
CA GLU A 26 14.67 -3.86 -14.69
C GLU A 26 14.08 -3.93 -13.28
N LYS A 27 14.86 -3.56 -12.26
CA LYS A 27 14.37 -3.43 -10.89
C LYS A 27 13.24 -2.39 -10.82
N ALA A 28 13.45 -1.20 -11.39
CA ALA A 28 12.42 -0.15 -11.40
C ALA A 28 11.13 -0.60 -12.09
N ILE A 29 11.24 -1.26 -13.26
CA ILE A 29 10.09 -1.80 -14.00
C ILE A 29 9.38 -2.86 -13.15
N ARG A 30 10.12 -3.79 -12.53
CA ARG A 30 9.51 -4.80 -11.67
C ARG A 30 8.78 -4.21 -10.48
N TYR A 31 9.38 -3.22 -9.80
CA TYR A 31 8.71 -2.52 -8.71
C TYR A 31 7.42 -1.82 -9.17
N HIS A 32 7.47 -1.18 -10.34
CA HIS A 32 6.29 -0.55 -10.92
C HIS A 32 5.19 -1.57 -11.25
N ASP A 33 5.54 -2.71 -11.83
CA ASP A 33 4.54 -3.66 -12.35
C ASP A 33 4.00 -4.62 -11.29
N THR A 34 4.75 -4.89 -10.20
CA THR A 34 4.33 -5.85 -9.18
C THR A 34 4.02 -5.23 -7.82
N VAL A 35 4.83 -4.27 -7.36
CA VAL A 35 4.67 -3.70 -6.02
C VAL A 35 3.59 -2.62 -6.00
N LYS A 36 3.57 -1.76 -7.03
CA LYS A 36 2.59 -0.67 -7.10
C LYS A 36 1.13 -1.13 -7.19
N PRO A 37 0.76 -2.15 -7.99
CA PRO A 37 -0.62 -2.63 -8.01
C PRO A 37 -1.09 -3.19 -6.67
N CYS A 38 -0.23 -3.89 -5.93
CA CYS A 38 -0.56 -4.36 -4.58
C CYS A 38 -0.79 -3.17 -3.61
N MET A 39 0.03 -2.12 -3.70
CA MET A 39 -0.18 -0.89 -2.93
C MET A 39 -1.53 -0.23 -3.23
N ASP A 40 -1.93 -0.16 -4.50
CA ASP A 40 -3.20 0.45 -4.89
C ASP A 40 -4.41 -0.33 -4.33
N VAL A 41 -4.35 -1.67 -4.34
CA VAL A 41 -5.39 -2.52 -3.75
C VAL A 41 -5.44 -2.34 -2.23
N ILE A 42 -4.29 -2.34 -1.55
CA ILE A 42 -4.22 -2.11 -0.11
C ILE A 42 -4.83 -0.75 0.23
N ARG A 43 -4.48 0.29 -0.51
CA ARG A 43 -5.00 1.65 -0.33
C ARG A 43 -6.52 1.69 -0.47
N TYR A 44 -7.06 1.09 -1.53
CA TYR A 44 -8.51 1.04 -1.73
C TYR A 44 -9.27 0.43 -0.54
N HIS A 45 -8.73 -0.64 0.05
CA HIS A 45 -9.33 -1.26 1.23
C HIS A 45 -9.16 -0.41 2.50
N ILE A 46 -8.02 0.26 2.68
CA ILE A 46 -7.76 1.17 3.80
C ILE A 46 -8.70 2.39 3.73
N ASP A 47 -8.84 3.04 2.58
CA ASP A 47 -9.69 4.21 2.40
C ASP A 47 -11.17 3.87 2.73
N LYS A 48 -11.62 2.66 2.37
CA LYS A 48 -12.95 2.17 2.78
C LYS A 48 -13.08 1.94 4.28
N LEU A 49 -12.04 1.42 4.93
CA LEU A 49 -12.02 1.27 6.38
C LEU A 49 -12.01 2.64 7.08
N GLU A 50 -11.26 3.62 6.57
CA GLU A 50 -11.22 4.99 7.09
C GLU A 50 -12.61 5.67 7.08
N LEU A 51 -13.47 5.34 6.12
CA LEU A 51 -14.85 5.81 6.04
C LEU A 51 -15.80 5.12 7.03
N MET A 52 -15.54 3.85 7.38
CA MET A 52 -16.40 3.07 8.27
C MET A 52 -15.95 3.12 9.74
N VAL A 53 -14.67 3.34 9.99
CA VAL A 53 -14.07 3.39 11.33
C VAL A 53 -14.13 4.81 11.86
N ASP A 54 -14.56 4.91 13.12
CA ASP A 54 -14.69 6.18 13.82
C ASP A 54 -13.32 6.89 13.96
N ASN A 55 -13.33 8.22 13.92
CA ASN A 55 -12.12 9.06 13.94
C ASN A 55 -11.25 8.78 15.17
N GLU A 56 -11.88 8.57 16.33
CA GLU A 56 -11.18 8.37 17.61
C GLU A 56 -10.36 7.07 17.67
N MET A 57 -10.72 6.06 16.85
CA MET A 57 -10.00 4.79 16.79
C MET A 57 -8.93 4.75 15.69
N TRP A 58 -8.85 5.78 14.83
CA TRP A 58 -7.90 5.81 13.73
C TRP A 58 -6.58 6.45 14.18
N PRO A 59 -5.45 5.71 14.16
CA PRO A 59 -4.19 6.18 14.76
C PRO A 59 -3.42 7.20 13.90
N LEU A 60 -3.87 7.48 12.68
CA LEU A 60 -3.20 8.37 11.73
C LEU A 60 -4.08 9.58 11.41
N PRO A 61 -3.51 10.77 11.12
CA PRO A 61 -4.30 11.91 10.65
C PRO A 61 -5.03 11.55 9.35
N LYS A 62 -6.30 11.93 9.24
CA LYS A 62 -7.08 11.64 8.03
C LYS A 62 -6.58 12.44 6.85
N TYR A 63 -6.77 11.93 5.63
CA TYR A 63 -6.32 12.65 4.42
C TYR A 63 -6.89 14.07 4.32
N ARG A 64 -8.11 14.28 4.84
CA ARG A 64 -8.74 15.60 4.89
C ARG A 64 -8.03 16.55 5.84
N GLU A 65 -7.56 16.05 6.98
CA GLU A 65 -6.80 16.86 7.94
C GLU A 65 -5.46 17.24 7.34
N LEU A 66 -4.74 16.30 6.71
CA LEU A 66 -3.46 16.58 6.03
C LEU A 66 -3.58 17.60 4.88
N LEU A 67 -4.67 17.55 4.12
CA LEU A 67 -4.87 18.43 2.95
C LEU A 67 -5.46 19.80 3.31
N PHE A 68 -6.12 19.93 4.47
CA PHE A 68 -6.79 21.16 4.88
C PHE A 68 -6.34 21.67 6.25
N ILE A 69 -5.10 21.38 6.68
CA ILE A 69 -4.49 22.08 7.82
C ILE A 69 -4.55 23.59 7.52
N ARG A 70 -5.39 24.32 8.25
CA ARG A 70 -5.50 25.77 8.19
C ARG A 70 -5.34 26.33 9.59
#